data_AF-A0A498R8D7-F1
#
_entry.id   AF-A0A498R8D7-F1
#
_cell.length_a   1.000
_cell.length_b   1.000
_cell.length_c   1.000
_cell.angle_alpha   90.00
_cell.angle_beta   90.00
_cell.angle_gamma   90.00
#
_symmetry.space_group_name_H-M   'P 1'
#
loop_
_entity.id
_entity.type
_entity.pdbx_description
1 polymer ?
#
loop_
_entity_poly.entity_id
_entity_poly.type
_entity_poly.pdbx_seq_one_letter_code
_entity_poly.pdbx_strand_id
1 'polypeptide(L)'
;MSLDNRMTELIAIGVSVGANCQPCLEYHVAKAREIGISEQEIQEAIHVGQTVRKGAAYKMDQHIMALREKPSAGPQPAGGGCACGCGDSC
;
A
#
# COMPACT_ATOMS: atom_id res chain seq x y z
N MET A 1 -8.73 16.90 19.81
CA MET A 1 -9.73 15.97 19.25
C MET A 1 -9.19 14.57 19.41
N SER A 2 -9.85 13.73 20.21
CA SER A 2 -9.55 12.29 20.30
C SER A 2 -10.62 11.53 19.53
N LEU A 3 -10.25 10.45 18.85
CA LEU A 3 -11.22 9.52 18.26
C LEU A 3 -12.04 8.90 19.41
N ASP A 4 -13.36 8.84 19.24
CA ASP A 4 -14.19 8.07 20.17
C ASP A 4 -14.01 6.56 19.93
N ASN A 5 -14.44 5.75 20.90
CA ASN A 5 -14.24 4.30 20.87
C ASN A 5 -14.91 3.65 19.65
N ARG A 6 -16.05 4.16 19.21
CA ARG A 6 -16.80 3.61 18.07
C ARG A 6 -16.03 3.84 16.78
N MET A 7 -15.56 5.07 16.56
CA MET A 7 -14.70 5.38 15.41
C MET A 7 -13.39 4.58 15.45
N THR A 8 -12.79 4.45 16.63
CA THR A 8 -11.54 3.70 16.81
C THR A 8 -11.68 2.24 16.39
N GLU A 9 -12.74 1.56 16.83
CA GLU A 9 -12.96 0.14 16.47
C GLU A 9 -13.29 -0.03 14.98
N LEU A 10 -14.10 0.84 14.37
CA LEU A 10 -14.37 0.78 12.93
C LEU A 10 -13.11 0.97 12.08
N ILE A 11 -12.26 1.93 12.46
CA ILE A 11 -10.96 2.14 11.82
C ILE A 11 -10.08 0.92 12.00
N ALA A 12 -10.00 0.38 13.22
CA ALA A 12 -9.18 -0.78 13.53
C ALA A 12 -9.61 -2.03 12.74
N ILE A 13 -10.91 -2.26 12.55
CA ILE A 13 -11.44 -3.32 11.68
C ILE A 13 -10.95 -3.12 10.24
N GLY A 14 -11.16 -1.94 9.66
CA GLY A 14 -10.76 -1.63 8.29
C GLY A 14 -9.25 -1.79 8.06
N VAL A 15 -8.44 -1.30 9.00
CA VAL A 15 -6.97 -1.42 8.98
C VAL A 15 -6.53 -2.88 9.12
N SER A 16 -7.17 -3.66 9.99
CA SER A 16 -6.87 -5.09 10.17
C SER A 16 -7.08 -5.87 8.88
N VAL A 17 -8.17 -5.59 8.16
CA VAL A 17 -8.46 -6.19 6.84
C VAL A 17 -7.46 -5.75 5.78
N GLY A 18 -7.10 -4.45 5.77
CA GLY A 18 -6.11 -3.88 4.85
C GLY A 18 -4.71 -4.46 5.06
N ALA A 19 -4.33 -4.71 6.31
CA ALA A 19 -3.02 -5.24 6.71
C ALA A 19 -2.95 -6.78 6.71
N ASN A 20 -4.05 -7.48 6.43
CA ASN A 20 -4.16 -8.94 6.54
C ASN A 20 -3.86 -9.49 7.95
N CYS A 21 -4.13 -8.72 9.02
CA CYS A 21 -3.96 -9.19 10.39
C CYS A 21 -5.23 -9.92 10.87
N GLN A 22 -5.28 -11.24 10.69
CA GLN A 22 -6.40 -12.07 11.14
C GLN A 22 -6.71 -11.94 12.64
N PRO A 23 -5.75 -12.09 13.58
CA PRO A 23 -6.06 -11.99 15.01
C PRO A 23 -6.51 -10.58 15.41
N CYS A 24 -5.98 -9.54 14.77
CA CYS A 24 -6.43 -8.16 14.99
C CYS A 24 -7.90 -7.99 14.57
N LEU A 25 -8.27 -8.53 13.40
CA LEU A 25 -9.63 -8.45 12.89
C LEU A 25 -10.62 -9.14 13.83
N GLU A 26 -10.30 -10.35 14.29
CA GLU A 26 -11.12 -11.11 15.24
C GLU A 26 -11.35 -10.33 16.54
N TYR A 27 -10.28 -9.76 17.11
CA TYR A 27 -10.35 -8.95 18.32
C TYR A 27 -11.23 -7.70 18.14
N HIS A 28 -10.98 -6.90 17.10
CA HIS A 28 -11.69 -5.64 16.90
C HIS A 28 -13.15 -5.83 16.47
N VAL A 29 -13.48 -6.91 15.74
CA VAL A 29 -14.89 -7.26 15.46
C VAL A 29 -15.62 -7.67 16.73
N ALA A 30 -14.99 -8.49 17.59
CA ALA A 30 -15.58 -8.84 18.88
C ALA A 30 -15.80 -7.58 19.74
N LYS A 31 -14.80 -6.69 19.78
CA LYS A 31 -14.88 -5.46 20.57
C LYS A 31 -15.95 -4.50 20.05
N ALA A 32 -16.06 -4.34 18.73
CA ALA A 32 -17.10 -3.53 18.11
C ALA A 32 -18.51 -4.02 18.48
N ARG A 33 -18.72 -5.34 18.51
CA ARG A 33 -19.99 -5.96 18.93
C ARG A 33 -20.27 -5.72 20.42
N GLU A 34 -19.26 -5.83 21.28
CA GLU A 34 -19.41 -5.54 22.72
C GLU A 34 -19.88 -4.12 23.01
N ILE A 35 -19.39 -3.13 22.24
CA ILE A 35 -19.77 -1.71 22.42
C ILE A 35 -21.02 -1.31 21.63
N GLY A 36 -21.71 -2.27 21.02
CA GLY A 36 -23.01 -2.06 20.36
C GLY A 36 -22.93 -1.45 18.96
N ILE A 37 -21.80 -1.57 18.25
CA ILE A 37 -21.74 -1.22 16.83
C ILE A 37 -22.62 -2.18 16.04
N SER A 38 -23.39 -1.63 15.10
CA SER A 38 -24.27 -2.44 14.27
C SER A 38 -23.46 -3.36 13.33
N GLU A 39 -23.99 -4.55 13.06
CA GLU A 39 -23.33 -5.47 12.12
C GLU A 39 -23.19 -4.84 10.73
N GLN A 40 -24.13 -3.98 10.30
CA GLN A 40 -24.02 -3.24 9.04
C GLN A 40 -22.74 -2.39 8.99
N GLU A 41 -22.44 -1.63 10.03
CA GLU A 41 -21.24 -0.78 10.06
C GLU A 41 -19.94 -1.57 10.13
N ILE A 42 -19.96 -2.71 10.83
CA ILE A 42 -18.84 -3.66 10.83
C ILE A 42 -18.60 -4.17 9.40
N GLN A 43 -19.66 -4.58 8.68
CA GLN A 43 -19.56 -5.04 7.30
C GLN A 43 -19.08 -3.94 6.35
N GLU A 44 -19.53 -2.70 6.54
CA GLU A 44 -19.05 -1.55 5.76
C GLU A 44 -17.55 -1.30 6.00
N ALA A 45 -17.09 -1.31 7.25
CA ALA A 45 -15.66 -1.18 7.58
C ALA A 45 -14.81 -2.31 6.97
N ILE A 46 -15.31 -3.55 7.01
CA ILE A 46 -14.67 -4.70 6.36
C ILE A 46 -14.60 -4.47 4.85
N HIS A 47 -15.69 -4.04 4.22
CA HIS A 47 -15.76 -3.80 2.78
C HIS A 47 -14.76 -2.72 2.33
N VAL A 48 -14.65 -1.63 3.09
CA VAL A 48 -13.65 -0.58 2.85
C VAL A 48 -12.24 -1.17 2.92
N GLY A 49 -11.92 -1.91 3.99
CA GLY A 49 -10.62 -2.56 4.15
C GLY A 49 -10.30 -3.55 3.00
N GLN A 50 -11.28 -4.33 2.54
CA GLN A 50 -11.12 -5.24 1.41
C GLN A 50 -10.83 -4.50 0.10
N THR A 51 -11.51 -3.37 -0.12
CA THR A 51 -11.33 -2.54 -1.32
C THR A 51 -9.94 -1.94 -1.35
N VAL A 52 -9.49 -1.37 -0.22
CA VAL A 52 -8.12 -0.82 -0.08
C VAL A 52 -7.08 -1.93 -0.32
N ARG A 53 -7.25 -3.10 0.30
CA ARG A 53 -6.34 -4.24 0.11
C ARG A 53 -6.24 -4.65 -1.37
N LYS A 54 -7.37 -4.80 -2.06
CA LYS A 54 -7.41 -5.15 -3.49
C LYS A 54 -6.67 -4.11 -4.33
N GLY A 55 -6.91 -2.83 -4.09
CA GLY A 55 -6.24 -1.73 -4.79
C GLY A 55 -4.72 -1.72 -4.56
N ALA A 56 -4.29 -1.93 -3.31
CA ALA A 56 -2.87 -2.01 -2.96
C ALA A 56 -2.17 -3.20 -3.63
N ALA A 57 -2.79 -4.39 -3.60
CA ALA A 57 -2.27 -5.58 -4.28
C ALA A 57 -2.14 -5.35 -5.79
N TYR A 58 -3.19 -4.82 -6.43
CA TYR A 58 -3.16 -4.50 -7.86
C TYR A 58 -2.02 -3.56 -8.24
N LYS A 59 -1.81 -2.48 -7.47
CA LYS A 59 -0.71 -1.53 -7.72
C LYS A 59 0.66 -2.16 -7.50
N MET A 60 0.79 -3.04 -6.52
CA MET A 60 2.02 -3.78 -6.30
C MET A 60 2.33 -4.72 -7.47
N ASP A 61 1.33 -5.42 -8.00
CA ASP A 61 1.49 -6.28 -9.18
C ASP A 61 1.95 -5.47 -10.40
N GLN A 62 1.33 -4.31 -10.67
CA GLN A 62 1.78 -3.40 -11.73
C GLN A 62 3.24 -2.98 -11.54
N HIS A 63 3.64 -2.66 -10.31
CA HIS A 63 5.02 -2.28 -10.01
C HIS A 63 6.01 -3.43 -10.23
N ILE A 64 5.66 -4.64 -9.80
CA ILE A 64 6.46 -5.86 -10.04
C ILE A 64 6.64 -6.12 -11.54
N MET A 65 5.59 -5.98 -12.35
CA MET A 65 5.68 -6.14 -13.80
C MET A 65 6.65 -5.13 -14.42
N ALA A 66 6.55 -3.85 -14.03
CA ALA A 66 7.47 -2.82 -14.51
C ALA A 66 8.94 -3.08 -14.12
N LEU A 67 9.19 -3.67 -12.95
CA LEU A 67 10.54 -4.07 -12.54
C LEU A 67 11.08 -5.26 -13.34
N ARG A 68 10.22 -6.20 -13.73
CA ARG A 68 10.59 -7.36 -14.56
C ARG A 68 10.93 -6.96 -16.00
N GLU A 69 10.27 -5.95 -16.53
CA GLU A 69 10.49 -5.45 -17.89
C GLU A 69 11.77 -4.60 -18.02
N LYS A 70 12.30 -4.07 -16.91
CA LYS A 70 13.58 -3.36 -16.92
C LYS A 70 14.71 -4.35 -17.24
N PRO A 71 15.42 -4.22 -18.38
CA PRO A 71 16.62 -5.03 -18.60
C PRO A 71 17.60 -4.69 -17.49
N SER A 72 18.12 -5.69 -16.80
CA SER A 72 19.26 -5.53 -15.91
C SER A 72 20.35 -4.78 -16.68
N ALA A 73 20.76 -3.61 -16.20
CA ALA A 73 21.92 -2.93 -16.75
C ALA A 73 23.15 -3.83 -16.56
N GLY A 74 23.46 -4.62 -17.58
CA GLY A 74 24.76 -5.25 -17.74
C GLY A 74 25.84 -4.16 -17.89
N PRO A 75 27.12 -4.49 -17.67
CA PRO A 75 28.19 -3.50 -17.65
C PRO A 75 28.21 -2.73 -18.96
N GLN A 76 28.03 -1.41 -18.88
CA GLN A 76 28.20 -0.53 -20.03
C GLN A 76 29.67 -0.63 -20.46
N PRO A 77 29.98 -1.00 -21.71
CA PRO A 77 31.35 -0.91 -22.19
C PRO A 77 31.72 0.57 -22.26
N ALA A 78 32.76 0.94 -21.52
CA ALA A 78 33.42 2.23 -21.65
C ALA A 78 33.88 2.39 -23.10
N GLY A 79 33.32 3.36 -23.82
CA GLY A 79 33.54 3.50 -25.26
C GLY A 79 33.32 4.92 -25.77
N GLY A 80 34.26 5.80 -25.42
CA GLY A 80 34.83 6.86 -26.28
C GLY A 80 33.92 7.92 -26.91
N GLY A 81 34.02 9.15 -26.41
CA GLY A 81 33.60 10.35 -27.16
C GLY A 81 33.42 11.59 -26.29
N CYS A 82 34.51 12.16 -25.76
CA CYS A 82 34.46 13.48 -25.13
C CYS A 82 34.20 14.56 -26.20
N ALA A 83 32.99 15.09 -26.24
CA ALA A 83 32.68 16.35 -26.91
C ALA A 83 32.64 17.46 -25.84
N CYS A 84 33.81 17.80 -25.29
CA CYS A 84 33.97 19.02 -24.50
C CYS A 84 34.57 20.04 -25.45
N GLY A 85 33.74 20.97 -25.90
CA GLY A 85 34.17 22.14 -26.65
C GLY A 85 35.15 22.95 -25.80
N CYS A 86 36.41 22.93 -26.20
CA CYS A 86 37.40 23.93 -25.82
C CYS A 86 37.60 24.80 -27.06
N GLY A 87 37.12 26.03 -27.00
CA GLY A 87 37.51 27.06 -27.96
C GLY A 87 39.00 27.41 -27.83
N ASP A 88 39.47 28.09 -28.88
CA ASP A 88 40.67 28.92 -28.99
C ASP A 88 41.89 28.35 -29.76
N SER A 89 42.03 28.92 -30.97
CA SER A 89 43.27 29.15 -31.74
C SER A 89 43.98 27.96 -32.39
N CYS A 90 43.63 27.71 -33.66
CA CYS A 90 44.53 27.56 -34.82
C CYS A 90 43.71 27.29 -36.09
#